data_AF-A0A7J8XNX6-F1
#
_entry.id   AF-A0A7J8XNX6-F1
#
_cell.length_a   1.000
_cell.length_b   1.000
_cell.length_c   1.000
_cell.angle_alpha   90.00
_cell.angle_beta   90.00
_cell.angle_gamma   90.00
#
_symmetry.space_group_name_H-M   'P 1'
#
loop_
_entity.id
_entity.type
_entity.pdbx_description
1 polymer ?
#
loop_
_entity_poly.entity_id
_entity_poly.type
_entity_poly.pdbx_seq_one_letter_code
_entity_poly.pdbx_strand_id
1 'polypeptide(L)'
;DAVSDLFDQLDKRVTLVPVILAETFRPLSACQKTENWIAILQSFQDKDVEWRAPWMIPDEILYRCGYFDWVPLLGICGVVGYAPLLLFRQYRSMQFIPITQGLAQYEFAYKCDNYKKKVRKISNAWNQTQKMKRFVANPMTTLEYDWWWGKRINGNVPSSS
;
A
#
# COMPACT_ATOMS: atom_id res chain seq x y z
N ASP A 1 -6.08 -22.89 -10.91
CA ASP A 1 -5.67 -21.80 -11.85
C ASP A 1 -4.71 -20.90 -11.08
N ALA A 2 -3.72 -20.29 -11.73
CA ALA A 2 -2.62 -19.58 -11.06
C ALA A 2 -3.08 -18.42 -10.16
N VAL A 3 -4.28 -17.90 -10.41
CA VAL A 3 -4.94 -16.91 -9.55
C VAL A 3 -5.44 -17.56 -8.25
N SER A 4 -6.15 -18.69 -8.34
CA SER A 4 -6.67 -19.43 -7.19
C SER A 4 -5.55 -19.97 -6.29
N ASP A 5 -4.52 -20.57 -6.88
CA ASP A 5 -3.38 -21.13 -6.13
C ASP A 5 -2.64 -20.04 -5.33
N LEU A 6 -2.64 -18.81 -5.84
CA LEU A 6 -2.07 -17.65 -5.16
C LEU A 6 -2.97 -17.14 -4.04
N PHE A 7 -4.29 -17.10 -4.21
CA PHE A 7 -5.21 -16.76 -3.13
C PHE A 7 -5.07 -17.76 -1.97
N ASP A 8 -4.94 -19.05 -2.25
CA ASP A 8 -4.68 -20.08 -1.24
C ASP A 8 -3.32 -19.90 -0.53
N GLN A 9 -2.30 -19.38 -1.23
CA GLN A 9 -1.01 -19.04 -0.63
C GLN A 9 -1.07 -17.76 0.22
N LEU A 10 -1.85 -16.76 -0.21
CA LEU A 10 -2.03 -15.49 0.51
C LEU A 10 -2.77 -15.72 1.82
N ASP A 11 -3.85 -16.51 1.80
CA ASP A 11 -4.64 -16.86 2.98
C ASP A 11 -3.78 -17.51 4.08
N LYS A 12 -2.78 -18.30 3.67
CA LYS A 12 -1.85 -18.98 4.58
C LYS A 12 -0.72 -18.09 5.12
N ARG A 13 -0.41 -16.96 4.47
CA ARG A 13 0.86 -16.22 4.70
C ARG A 13 0.69 -14.76 5.09
N VAL A 14 -0.45 -14.14 4.81
CA VAL A 14 -0.69 -12.71 4.98
C VAL A 14 -1.72 -12.49 6.07
N THR A 15 -1.37 -11.71 7.10
CA THR A 15 -2.38 -11.11 7.99
C THR A 15 -3.29 -10.22 7.16
N LEU A 16 -4.61 -10.42 7.23
CA LEU A 16 -5.72 -9.80 6.45
C LEU A 16 -5.62 -8.30 6.07
N VAL A 17 -4.75 -7.54 6.73
CA VAL A 17 -4.63 -6.08 6.68
C VAL A 17 -4.27 -5.50 5.30
N PRO A 18 -3.24 -5.98 4.56
CA PRO A 18 -2.93 -5.41 3.25
C PRO A 18 -4.06 -5.67 2.25
N VAL A 19 -4.70 -6.84 2.34
CA VAL A 19 -5.80 -7.25 1.46
C VAL A 19 -7.02 -6.37 1.68
N ILE A 20 -7.41 -6.11 2.94
CA ILE A 20 -8.56 -5.24 3.24
C ILE A 20 -8.34 -3.83 2.68
N LEU A 21 -7.16 -3.24 2.88
CA LEU A 21 -6.87 -1.89 2.36
C LEU A 21 -6.91 -1.84 0.83
N ALA A 22 -6.25 -2.78 0.14
CA ALA A 22 -6.27 -2.84 -1.32
C ALA A 22 -7.67 -3.11 -1.90
N GLU A 23 -8.46 -3.94 -1.24
CA GLU A 23 -9.84 -4.24 -1.63
C GLU A 23 -10.82 -3.09 -1.32
N THR A 24 -10.59 -2.28 -0.28
CA THR A 24 -11.45 -1.11 -0.01
C THR A 24 -11.13 0.08 -0.91
N PHE A 25 -9.85 0.37 -1.18
CA PHE A 25 -9.48 1.60 -1.90
C PHE A 25 -9.76 1.54 -3.41
N ARG A 26 -9.86 0.35 -4.00
CA ARG A 26 -10.02 0.17 -5.45
C ARG A 26 -11.47 0.30 -5.97
N PRO A 27 -12.51 -0.26 -5.32
CA PRO A 27 -13.89 0.04 -5.69
C PRO A 27 -14.19 1.53 -5.54
N LEU A 28 -13.58 2.18 -4.53
CA LEU A 28 -13.65 3.62 -4.31
C LEU A 28 -13.01 4.44 -5.45
N SER A 29 -11.87 4.00 -6.00
CA SER A 29 -11.22 4.69 -7.13
C SER A 29 -11.88 4.40 -8.49
N ALA A 30 -12.54 3.26 -8.63
CA ALA A 30 -13.29 2.88 -9.84
C ALA A 30 -14.73 3.45 -9.88
N CYS A 31 -15.23 4.01 -8.77
CA CYS A 31 -16.57 4.57 -8.71
C CYS A 31 -16.57 6.00 -9.30
N GLN A 32 -17.30 6.24 -10.39
CA GLN A 32 -17.52 7.56 -11.01
C GLN A 32 -18.22 8.60 -10.09
N LYS A 33 -18.51 8.25 -8.83
CA LYS A 33 -18.91 9.17 -7.76
C LYS A 33 -17.72 9.59 -6.90
N THR A 34 -16.52 9.67 -7.48
CA THR A 34 -15.29 10.09 -6.81
C THR A 34 -15.46 11.45 -6.12
N GLU A 35 -16.26 12.35 -6.71
CA GLU A 35 -16.58 13.68 -6.17
C GLU A 35 -17.27 13.60 -4.80
N ASN A 36 -18.19 12.65 -4.60
CA ASN A 36 -18.90 12.51 -3.31
C ASN A 36 -17.96 12.03 -2.19
N TRP A 37 -17.04 11.12 -2.50
CA TRP A 37 -16.09 10.62 -1.51
C TRP A 37 -14.99 11.62 -1.18
N ILE A 38 -14.51 12.37 -2.17
CA ILE A 38 -13.56 13.46 -1.94
C ILE A 38 -14.20 14.51 -1.02
N ALA A 39 -15.46 14.89 -1.25
CA ALA A 39 -16.17 15.81 -0.39
C ALA A 39 -16.34 15.30 1.05
N ILE A 40 -16.65 14.01 1.23
CA ILE A 40 -16.73 13.37 2.57
C ILE A 40 -15.35 13.39 3.25
N LEU A 41 -14.29 12.98 2.54
CA LEU A 41 -12.94 12.96 3.09
C LEU A 41 -12.42 14.36 3.46
N GLN A 42 -12.75 15.38 2.66
CA GLN A 42 -12.43 16.78 2.94
C GLN A 42 -13.24 17.36 4.10
N SER A 43 -14.39 16.76 4.43
CA SER A 43 -15.23 17.22 5.54
C SER A 43 -14.73 16.78 6.92
N PHE A 44 -13.84 15.78 6.98
CA PHE A 44 -13.28 15.30 8.24
C PHE A 44 -12.30 16.30 8.84
N GLN A 45 -12.37 16.50 10.15
CA GLN A 45 -11.34 17.20 10.91
C GLN A 45 -10.31 16.21 11.46
N ASP A 46 -9.15 16.71 11.90
CA ASP A 46 -8.06 15.89 12.43
C ASP A 46 -8.51 14.93 13.56
N LYS A 47 -9.47 15.36 14.38
CA LYS A 47 -10.06 14.57 15.47
C LYS A 47 -10.96 13.43 15.01
N ASP A 48 -11.49 13.52 13.79
CA ASP A 48 -12.43 12.55 13.22
C ASP A 48 -11.67 11.41 12.50
N VAL A 49 -10.36 11.57 12.29
CA VAL A 49 -9.53 10.61 11.57
C VAL A 49 -8.56 9.93 12.53
N GLU A 50 -8.88 8.68 12.89
CA GLU A 50 -7.91 7.81 13.52
C GLU A 50 -7.05 7.13 12.45
N TRP A 51 -5.81 7.61 12.28
CA TRP A 51 -4.84 7.02 11.35
C TRP A 51 -4.33 5.65 11.79
N ARG A 52 -4.79 5.14 12.93
CA ARG A 52 -4.34 3.91 13.57
C ARG A 52 -5.54 3.00 13.71
N ALA A 53 -5.30 1.70 13.57
CA ALA A 53 -6.23 0.69 14.03
C ALA A 53 -5.63 0.12 15.33
N PRO A 54 -6.09 0.53 16.53
CA PRO A 54 -5.53 0.09 17.82
C PRO A 54 -5.49 -1.43 17.99
N TRP A 55 -6.43 -2.13 17.35
CA TRP A 55 -6.53 -3.58 17.32
C TRP A 55 -5.57 -4.27 16.34
N MET A 56 -4.72 -3.50 15.63
CA MET A 56 -3.94 -3.96 14.48
C MET A 56 -2.49 -3.50 14.58
N ILE A 57 -1.78 -4.07 15.56
CA ILE A 57 -0.39 -3.77 15.83
C ILE A 57 0.44 -5.04 15.57
N PRO A 58 0.78 -5.35 14.31
CA PRO A 58 1.58 -6.52 13.99
C PRO A 58 3.02 -6.34 14.50
N ASP A 59 3.62 -7.39 15.06
CA ASP A 59 5.03 -7.38 15.47
C ASP A 59 6.00 -7.53 14.29
N GLU A 60 5.49 -7.99 13.15
CA GLU A 60 6.24 -8.09 11.90
C GLU A 60 5.48 -7.41 10.76
N ILE A 61 6.19 -6.62 9.97
CA ILE A 61 5.64 -5.92 8.82
C ILE A 61 6.21 -6.57 7.55
N LEU A 62 5.33 -7.14 6.73
CA LEU A 62 5.67 -7.55 5.37
C LEU A 62 5.96 -6.31 4.54
N TYR A 63 7.14 -6.21 3.93
CA TYR A 63 7.51 -5.02 3.16
C TYR A 63 8.08 -5.30 1.77
N ARG A 64 8.52 -6.54 1.52
CA ARG A 64 9.15 -6.94 0.26
C ARG A 64 8.63 -8.28 -0.22
N CYS A 65 8.59 -8.44 -1.52
CA CYS A 65 8.13 -9.66 -2.17
C CYS A 65 9.05 -9.97 -3.37
N GLY A 66 9.88 -11.00 -3.28
CA GLY A 66 10.89 -11.31 -4.30
C GLY A 66 11.78 -10.11 -4.63
N TYR A 67 11.76 -9.68 -5.89
CA TYR A 67 12.51 -8.52 -6.36
C TYR A 67 11.78 -7.18 -6.19
N PHE A 68 10.55 -7.18 -5.68
CA PHE A 68 9.75 -5.97 -5.48
C PHE A 68 10.06 -5.31 -4.14
N ASP A 69 10.45 -4.04 -4.15
CA ASP A 69 10.65 -3.21 -2.94
C ASP A 69 9.33 -2.81 -2.24
N TRP A 70 8.23 -3.38 -2.70
CA TRP A 70 6.87 -3.24 -2.17
C TRP A 70 6.14 -4.57 -2.29
N VAL A 71 4.92 -4.63 -1.77
CA VAL A 71 4.08 -5.81 -1.75
C VAL A 71 3.04 -5.71 -2.87
N PRO A 72 3.11 -6.50 -3.96
CA PRO A 72 2.08 -6.52 -4.99
C PRO A 72 0.83 -7.24 -4.46
N LEU A 73 -0.24 -6.48 -4.21
CA LEU A 73 -1.51 -7.00 -3.75
C LEU A 73 -2.42 -7.30 -4.92
N LEU A 74 -2.90 -8.53 -4.98
CA LEU A 74 -3.90 -8.95 -5.94
C LEU A 74 -5.27 -8.72 -5.33
N GLY A 75 -6.08 -7.95 -6.03
CA GLY A 75 -7.48 -7.81 -5.72
C GLY A 75 -8.37 -8.40 -6.80
N ILE A 76 -9.67 -8.28 -6.64
CA ILE A 76 -10.69 -8.86 -7.53
C ILE A 76 -10.52 -8.42 -9.00
N CYS A 77 -10.17 -7.15 -9.24
CA CYS A 77 -10.11 -6.59 -10.60
C CYS A 77 -8.70 -6.44 -11.17
N GLY A 78 -7.65 -6.82 -10.43
CA GLY A 78 -6.27 -6.67 -10.89
C GLY A 78 -5.27 -6.62 -9.74
N VAL A 79 -4.14 -5.95 -9.95
CA VAL A 79 -3.06 -5.82 -8.97
C VAL A 79 -2.77 -4.36 -8.65
N VAL A 80 -2.43 -4.08 -7.39
CA VAL A 80 -1.92 -2.79 -6.93
C VAL A 80 -0.63 -2.99 -6.14
N GLY A 81 0.34 -2.09 -6.30
CA GLY A 81 1.53 -2.07 -5.45
C GLY A 81 1.22 -1.44 -4.10
N TYR A 82 1.44 -2.17 -3.01
CA TYR A 82 1.33 -1.67 -1.65
C TYR A 82 2.70 -1.49 -1.03
N ALA A 83 3.03 -0.27 -0.64
CA ALA A 83 4.29 0.04 0.03
C ALA A 83 4.04 0.31 1.53
N PRO A 84 3.97 -0.74 2.39
CA PRO A 84 3.66 -0.59 3.83
C PRO A 84 4.66 0.29 4.58
N LEU A 85 5.87 0.45 4.06
CA LEU A 85 6.89 1.36 4.60
C LEU A 85 6.43 2.83 4.58
N LEU A 86 5.47 3.22 3.73
CA LEU A 86 4.86 4.56 3.75
C LEU A 86 4.05 4.84 5.03
N LEU A 87 3.67 3.80 5.77
CA LEU A 87 2.68 3.86 6.84
C LEU A 87 3.27 3.47 8.21
N PHE A 88 4.58 3.60 8.42
CA PHE A 88 5.22 3.28 9.70
C PHE A 88 4.68 4.05 10.89
N ARG A 89 4.18 5.27 10.67
CA ARG A 89 3.47 6.03 11.71
C ARG A 89 2.25 5.30 12.26
N GLN A 90 1.55 4.49 11.44
CA GLN A 90 0.43 3.67 11.88
C GLN A 90 0.87 2.55 12.82
N TYR A 91 2.09 2.04 12.62
CA TYR A 91 2.67 0.94 13.40
C TYR A 91 3.42 1.40 14.67
N ARG A 92 3.39 2.69 15.03
CA ARG A 92 4.19 3.27 16.13
C ARG A 92 5.70 3.03 15.92
N SER A 93 6.14 3.22 14.68
CA SER A 93 7.55 3.16 14.31
C SER A 93 8.02 4.48 13.72
N MET A 94 9.32 4.72 13.76
CA MET A 94 9.95 5.88 13.15
C MET A 94 9.77 5.83 11.63
N GLN A 95 9.36 6.96 11.04
CA GLN A 95 9.08 7.05 9.61
C GLN A 95 10.34 7.49 8.84
N PHE A 96 10.71 6.70 7.84
CA PHE A 96 11.82 6.96 6.91
C PHE A 96 11.31 7.18 5.49
N ILE A 97 12.18 7.65 4.59
CA ILE A 97 11.90 7.75 3.15
C ILE A 97 11.72 6.32 2.59
N PRO A 98 10.51 5.95 2.12
CA PRO A 98 10.28 4.62 1.59
C PRO A 98 10.70 4.54 0.13
N ILE A 99 11.20 3.37 -0.26
CA ILE A 99 11.45 3.05 -1.66
C ILE A 99 10.09 2.88 -2.35
N THR A 100 9.82 3.74 -3.32
CA THR A 100 8.55 3.75 -4.09
C THR A 100 8.80 3.70 -5.60
N GLN A 101 10.05 3.50 -6.01
CA GLN A 101 10.45 3.48 -7.42
C GLN A 101 9.80 2.29 -8.15
N GLY A 102 8.94 2.55 -9.12
CA GLY A 102 8.28 1.49 -9.90
C GLY A 102 6.97 0.98 -9.29
N LEU A 103 6.51 1.55 -8.16
CA LEU A 103 5.22 1.23 -7.55
C LEU A 103 4.06 1.38 -8.54
N ALA A 104 4.02 2.49 -9.27
CA ALA A 104 3.01 2.79 -10.29
C ALA A 104 3.09 1.88 -11.53
N GLN A 105 4.24 1.23 -11.78
CA GLN A 105 4.43 0.37 -12.95
C GLN A 105 3.77 -1.01 -12.79
N TYR A 106 3.43 -1.38 -11.54
CA TYR A 106 2.85 -2.69 -11.21
C TYR A 106 1.38 -2.63 -10.79
N GLU A 107 0.72 -1.50 -11.04
CA GLU A 107 -0.73 -1.41 -11.00
C GLU A 107 -1.32 -1.79 -12.37
N PHE A 108 -2.16 -2.81 -12.42
CA PHE A 108 -2.83 -3.23 -13.66
C PHE A 108 -4.15 -3.94 -13.41
N ALA A 109 -5.04 -3.95 -14.41
CA ALA A 109 -6.29 -4.72 -14.39
C ALA A 109 -6.11 -6.11 -15.02
N TYR A 110 -6.92 -7.09 -14.63
CA TYR A 110 -6.92 -8.44 -15.24
C TYR A 110 -7.44 -8.51 -16.68
N LYS A 111 -7.71 -7.35 -17.29
CA LYS A 111 -8.11 -7.21 -18.69
C LYS A 111 -6.96 -6.70 -19.58
N CYS A 112 -5.84 -6.30 -18.99
CA CYS A 112 -4.68 -5.83 -19.75
C CYS A 112 -3.94 -6.98 -20.43
N ASP A 113 -3.28 -6.70 -21.55
CA ASP A 113 -2.47 -7.68 -22.25
C ASP A 113 -1.41 -8.29 -21.33
N ASN A 114 -1.21 -9.61 -21.48
CA ASN A 114 -0.20 -10.39 -20.77
C ASN A 114 -0.39 -10.44 -19.23
N TYR A 115 -1.58 -10.12 -18.70
CA TYR A 115 -1.83 -10.11 -17.24
C TYR A 115 -1.52 -11.46 -16.58
N LYS A 116 -1.84 -12.59 -17.22
CA LYS A 116 -1.55 -13.94 -16.67
C LYS A 116 -0.06 -14.15 -16.40
N LYS A 117 0.82 -13.67 -17.28
CA LYS A 117 2.28 -13.74 -17.09
C LYS A 117 2.73 -12.84 -15.94
N LYS A 118 2.15 -11.63 -15.82
CA LYS A 118 2.42 -10.72 -14.70
C LYS A 118 1.97 -11.32 -13.36
N VAL A 119 0.77 -11.91 -13.31
CA VAL A 119 0.25 -12.61 -12.14
C VAL A 119 1.15 -13.77 -11.74
N ARG A 120 1.61 -14.60 -12.69
CA ARG A 120 2.55 -15.69 -12.40
C ARG A 120 3.87 -15.19 -11.80
N LYS A 121 4.42 -14.09 -12.32
CA LYS A 121 5.62 -13.46 -11.74
C LYS A 121 5.39 -13.02 -10.30
N ILE A 122 4.24 -12.40 -10.04
CA ILE A 122 3.86 -11.96 -8.71
C ILE A 122 3.71 -13.17 -7.78
N SER A 123 2.98 -14.21 -8.20
CA SER A 123 2.83 -15.46 -7.45
C SER A 123 4.19 -16.06 -7.07
N ASN A 124 5.14 -16.10 -8.01
CA ASN A 124 6.49 -16.57 -7.73
C ASN A 124 7.22 -15.67 -6.71
N ALA A 125 7.05 -14.35 -6.78
CA ALA A 125 7.64 -13.43 -5.82
C ALA A 125 7.08 -13.63 -4.40
N TRP A 126 5.81 -14.01 -4.27
CA TRP A 126 5.17 -14.34 -2.99
C TRP A 126 5.75 -15.57 -2.30
N ASN A 127 6.55 -16.37 -3.00
CA ASN A 127 7.35 -17.41 -2.37
C ASN A 127 8.56 -16.87 -1.60
N GLN A 128 8.96 -15.62 -1.83
CA GLN A 128 10.15 -14.97 -1.27
C GLN A 128 9.76 -13.66 -0.57
N THR A 129 8.92 -13.76 0.45
CA THR A 129 8.50 -12.60 1.26
C THR A 129 9.57 -12.20 2.26
N GLN A 130 9.84 -10.90 2.40
CA GLN A 130 10.66 -10.38 3.49
C GLN A 130 9.80 -9.60 4.48
N LYS A 131 9.97 -9.93 5.75
CA LYS A 131 9.36 -9.25 6.88
C LYS A 131 10.44 -8.56 7.68
N MET A 132 10.07 -7.47 8.33
CA MET A 132 10.92 -6.82 9.32
C MET A 132 10.19 -6.75 10.65
N LYS A 133 10.95 -6.87 11.74
CA LYS A 133 10.40 -6.62 13.07
C LYS A 133 10.03 -5.16 13.19
N ARG A 134 8.86 -4.92 13.76
CA ARG A 134 8.40 -3.59 14.13
C ARG A 134 9.35 -3.02 15.18
N PHE A 135 9.89 -1.85 14.90
CA PHE A 135 10.67 -1.10 15.88
C PHE A 135 9.72 -0.20 16.66
N VAL A 136 9.49 -0.49 17.94
CA VAL A 136 8.63 0.34 18.78
C VAL A 136 9.41 1.60 19.16
N ALA A 137 9.01 2.71 18.58
CA ALA A 137 9.53 4.03 18.90
C ALA A 137 8.35 4.98 19.15
N ASN A 138 8.59 6.07 19.87
CA ASN A 138 7.63 7.16 19.82
C ASN A 138 7.50 7.60 18.35
N PRO A 139 6.26 7.81 17.84
CA PRO A 139 6.05 8.19 16.45
C PRO A 139 6.85 9.46 16.13
N MET A 140 7.90 9.31 15.34
CA MET A 140 8.82 10.39 14.99
C MET A 140 9.17 10.28 13.50
N THR A 141 9.46 11.41 12.89
CA THR A 141 9.92 11.53 11.52
C THR A 141 11.41 11.82 11.52
N THR A 142 12.11 11.34 10.50
CA THR A 142 13.47 11.79 10.25
C THR A 142 13.42 13.15 9.54
N LEU A 143 14.45 13.99 9.71
CA LEU A 143 14.53 15.28 9.03
C LEU A 143 14.51 15.10 7.50
N GLU A 144 15.13 14.03 7.00
CA GLU A 144 15.14 13.67 5.59
C GLU A 144 13.73 13.30 5.09
N TYR A 145 12.94 12.61 5.92
CA TYR A 145 11.55 12.31 5.58
C TYR A 145 10.73 13.58 5.44
N ASP A 146 10.84 14.51 6.39
CA ASP A 146 10.08 15.76 6.34
C ASP A 146 10.47 16.61 5.13
N TRP A 147 11.77 16.66 4.79
CA TRP A 147 12.26 17.29 3.57
C TRP A 147 11.74 16.63 2.30
N TRP A 148 11.81 15.30 2.22
CA TRP A 148 11.29 14.52 1.09
C TRP A 148 9.79 14.69 0.91
N TRP A 149 9.03 14.77 2.01
CA TRP A 149 7.59 14.99 1.99
C TRP A 149 7.23 16.40 1.50
N GLY A 150 7.93 17.43 2.00
CA GLY A 150 7.74 18.82 1.55
C GLY A 150 7.96 18.99 0.05
N LYS A 151 8.94 18.28 -0.54
CA LYS A 151 9.15 18.27 -1.99
C LYS A 151 7.98 17.67 -2.78
N ARG A 152 7.32 16.63 -2.27
CA ARG A 152 6.14 16.06 -2.94
C ARG A 152 4.97 17.03 -2.97
N ILE A 153 4.70 17.70 -1.85
CA ILE A 153 3.59 18.65 -1.75
C ILE A 153 3.79 19.78 -2.77
N ASN A 154 4.99 20.36 -2.81
CA ASN A 154 5.30 21.47 -3.70
C ASN A 154 5.32 21.08 -5.19
N GLY A 155 5.56 19.80 -5.52
CA GLY A 155 5.50 19.29 -6.90
C GLY A 155 4.09 18.96 -7.40
N ASN A 156 3.11 18.84 -6.50
CA ASN A 156 1.72 18.50 -6.83
C ASN A 156 0.77 19.71 -6.81
N VAL A 157 1.24 20.89 -6.41
CA VAL A 157 0.47 22.14 -6.54
C VAL A 157 0.62 22.62 -7.99
N PRO A 158 -0.45 22.71 -8.79
CA PRO A 158 -0.36 23.38 -10.09
C PRO A 158 0.07 24.82 -9.82
N SER A 159 1.15 25.28 -10.44
CA SER A 159 1.56 26.67 -10.42
C SER A 159 0.32 27.51 -10.76
N SER A 160 -0.19 28.28 -9.79
CA SER A 160 -1.26 29.23 -10.05
C SER A 160 -0.72 30.24 -11.06
N SER A 161 -1.15 30.07 -12.30
CA SER A 161 -0.97 31.01 -13.41
C SER A 161 -2.18 31.92 -13.46
#